data_AF-A0A857A601-F1
#
_entry.id   AF-A0A857A601-F1
#
_cell.length_a   1.000
_cell.length_b   1.000
_cell.length_c   1.000
_cell.angle_alpha   90.00
_cell.angle_beta   90.00
_cell.angle_gamma   90.00
#
_symmetry.space_group_name_H-M   'P 1'
#
loop_
_entity.id
_entity.type
_entity.pdbx_description
1 polymer ?
#
loop_
_entity_poly.entity_id
_entity_poly.type
_entity_poly.pdbx_seq_one_letter_code
_entity_poly.pdbx_strand_id
1 'polypeptide(L)'
;MNLMHHTAILWRGPGSVQIGGDRARHVRLDDLHASDQLWLASQAGPVHASDSPEASPDLLAALAAADLMEHPDRRPLLSVGVLGAVPATVLALRSLVDTLALWLRIDAPTLVDGDWDHVFGGTYTGTPRSRAVRRELASLIPLPNLHAQDTPDVALVSADRAQDPGIPFELMAADTPHLLITRGEHSYEIGPFVIPGSTPCFHCIEHARAEQDPYHLTHLRELAQWPLGPLPQLAHFAAALRIARLLRDFAAGALTPHLCAEIATVDEDGTIAVERAIGAHECVCGIDGVAC
;
A
#
# COMPACT_ATOMS: atom_id res chain seq x y z
N MET A 1 -22.42 13.74 -16.92
CA MET A 1 -21.57 13.68 -15.71
C MET A 1 -22.52 13.47 -14.55
N ASN A 2 -22.33 12.45 -13.71
CA ASN A 2 -23.22 12.15 -12.59
C ASN A 2 -22.50 12.43 -11.26
N LEU A 3 -23.26 12.61 -10.19
CA LEU A 3 -22.70 12.53 -8.84
C LEU A 3 -22.22 11.11 -8.56
N MET A 4 -21.15 10.98 -7.76
CA MET A 4 -20.70 9.67 -7.29
C MET A 4 -21.87 8.87 -6.69
N HIS A 5 -21.98 7.60 -7.05
CA HIS A 5 -22.98 6.70 -6.47
C HIS A 5 -23.02 6.81 -4.94
N HIS A 6 -24.23 6.87 -4.40
CA HIS A 6 -24.51 7.00 -2.96
C HIS A 6 -24.05 8.32 -2.30
N THR A 7 -23.72 9.35 -3.07
CA THR A 7 -23.50 10.70 -2.53
C THR A 7 -24.79 11.26 -1.94
N ALA A 8 -24.76 11.62 -0.66
CA ALA A 8 -25.90 12.22 0.02
C ALA A 8 -26.17 13.65 -0.49
N ILE A 9 -27.44 13.98 -0.73
CA ILE A 9 -27.90 15.33 -1.07
C ILE A 9 -28.83 15.80 0.06
N LEU A 10 -28.37 16.76 0.86
CA LEU A 10 -29.00 17.19 2.10
C LEU A 10 -29.49 18.63 1.94
N TRP A 11 -30.79 18.80 1.68
CA TRP A 11 -31.43 20.12 1.56
C TRP A 11 -31.50 20.84 2.91
N ARG A 12 -31.06 22.09 2.95
CA ARG A 12 -31.01 22.93 4.16
C ARG A 12 -31.99 24.09 4.15
N GLY A 13 -32.63 24.32 3.01
CA GLY A 13 -33.61 25.38 2.77
C GLY A 13 -33.78 25.61 1.26
N PRO A 14 -34.65 26.55 0.85
CA PRO A 14 -34.79 26.92 -0.56
C PRO A 14 -33.43 27.40 -1.11
N GLY A 15 -32.94 26.77 -2.19
CA GLY A 15 -31.66 27.13 -2.79
C GLY A 15 -30.40 26.83 -1.96
N SER A 16 -30.52 26.15 -0.82
CA SER A 16 -29.37 25.78 0.02
C SER A 16 -29.27 24.27 0.19
N VAL A 17 -28.10 23.72 -0.14
CA VAL A 17 -27.85 22.28 -0.12
C VAL A 17 -26.45 21.97 0.43
N GLN A 18 -26.32 20.80 1.03
CA GLN A 18 -25.04 20.15 1.24
C GLN A 18 -25.00 18.86 0.42
N ILE A 19 -23.94 18.66 -0.35
CA ILE A 19 -23.71 17.45 -1.15
C ILE A 19 -22.48 16.76 -0.56
N GLY A 20 -22.63 15.49 -0.21
CA GLY A 20 -21.69 14.75 0.63
C GLY A 20 -22.01 14.85 2.13
N GLY A 21 -21.91 13.71 2.83
CA GLY A 21 -22.16 13.61 4.27
C GLY A 21 -20.88 13.60 5.11
N ASP A 22 -19.72 13.41 4.48
CA ASP A 22 -18.46 13.22 5.20
C ASP A 22 -17.85 14.56 5.62
N ARG A 23 -17.29 14.58 6.83
CA ARG A 23 -16.63 15.78 7.38
C ARG A 23 -15.50 16.30 6.48
N ALA A 24 -14.76 15.39 5.86
CA ALA A 24 -13.63 15.71 4.99
C ALA A 24 -14.01 15.92 3.51
N ARG A 25 -15.22 15.52 3.09
CA ARG A 25 -15.65 15.54 1.69
C ARG A 25 -17.12 15.90 1.57
N HIS A 26 -17.39 17.20 1.55
CA HIS A 26 -18.70 17.76 1.25
C HIS A 26 -18.56 19.14 0.61
N VAL A 27 -19.57 19.55 -0.15
CA VAL A 27 -19.72 20.91 -0.63
C VAL A 27 -21.01 21.47 -0.06
N ARG A 28 -20.93 22.68 0.47
CA ARG A 28 -22.11 23.45 0.82
C ARG A 28 -22.29 24.56 -0.21
N LEU A 29 -23.48 24.61 -0.79
CA LEU A 29 -23.87 25.63 -1.75
C LEU A 29 -25.11 26.32 -1.21
N ASP A 30 -25.07 27.65 -1.26
CA ASP A 30 -26.19 28.53 -0.96
C ASP A 30 -26.57 29.27 -2.27
N ASP A 31 -27.80 29.76 -2.38
CA ASP A 31 -28.33 30.48 -3.55
C ASP A 31 -28.28 29.70 -4.89
N LEU A 32 -28.52 28.39 -4.86
CA LEU A 32 -28.56 27.53 -6.06
C LEU A 32 -29.61 27.97 -7.07
N HIS A 33 -29.21 28.00 -8.34
CA HIS A 33 -30.12 28.24 -9.45
C HIS A 33 -31.17 27.12 -9.57
N ALA A 34 -32.37 27.43 -10.07
CA ALA A 34 -33.46 26.45 -10.17
C ALA A 34 -33.08 25.22 -11.03
N SER A 35 -32.28 25.42 -12.08
CA SER A 35 -31.74 24.34 -12.93
C SER A 35 -30.85 23.38 -12.15
N ASP A 36 -30.00 23.91 -11.28
CA ASP A 36 -29.09 23.13 -10.44
C ASP A 36 -29.85 22.35 -9.38
N GLN A 37 -30.91 22.94 -8.82
CA GLN A 37 -31.77 22.24 -7.87
C GLN A 37 -32.50 21.06 -8.53
N LEU A 38 -33.00 21.26 -9.75
CA LEU A 38 -33.64 20.20 -10.53
C LEU A 38 -32.66 19.10 -10.94
N TRP A 39 -31.44 19.48 -11.35
CA TRP A 39 -30.40 18.51 -11.66
C TRP A 39 -30.04 17.68 -10.41
N LEU A 40 -29.78 18.30 -9.26
CA LEU A 40 -29.46 17.58 -8.02
C LEU A 40 -30.60 16.65 -7.58
N ALA A 41 -31.86 17.09 -7.71
CA ALA A 41 -33.02 16.24 -7.44
C ALA A 41 -33.07 15.01 -8.36
N SER A 42 -32.68 15.17 -9.64
CA SER A 42 -32.61 14.05 -10.59
C SER A 42 -31.54 13.02 -10.25
N GLN A 43 -30.48 13.42 -9.54
CA GLN A 43 -29.41 12.51 -9.10
C GLN A 43 -29.82 11.64 -7.88
N ALA A 44 -30.86 12.02 -7.14
CA ALA A 44 -31.32 11.30 -5.94
C ALA A 44 -32.38 10.21 -6.21
N GLY A 45 -32.90 10.10 -7.44
CA GLY A 45 -33.99 9.18 -7.81
C GLY A 45 -33.60 8.12 -8.84
N PRO A 46 -34.42 7.05 -9.03
CA PRO A 46 -34.20 6.09 -10.11
C PRO A 46 -34.30 6.78 -11.48
N VAL A 47 -33.35 6.49 -12.37
CA VAL A 47 -33.17 7.13 -13.69
C VAL A 47 -34.40 6.87 -14.58
N HIS A 48 -35.34 7.82 -14.58
CA HIS A 48 -36.49 7.83 -15.48
C HIS A 48 -36.75 9.25 -15.97
N ALA A 49 -36.09 9.67 -17.06
CA ALA A 49 -36.62 10.55 -18.11
C ALA A 49 -35.54 10.94 -19.13
N SER A 50 -35.97 11.15 -20.38
CA SER A 50 -35.16 11.55 -21.54
C SER A 50 -34.72 13.02 -21.56
N ASP A 51 -35.15 13.83 -20.59
CA ASP A 51 -34.75 15.23 -20.40
C ASP A 51 -34.13 15.38 -19.01
N SER A 52 -32.84 15.05 -18.87
CA SER A 52 -32.10 15.40 -17.66
C SER A 52 -31.76 16.89 -17.71
N PRO A 53 -32.11 17.69 -16.69
CA PRO A 53 -31.70 19.10 -16.63
C PRO A 53 -30.18 19.21 -16.76
N GLU A 54 -29.65 20.28 -17.35
CA GLU A 54 -28.20 20.51 -17.32
C GLU A 54 -27.80 21.25 -16.04
N ALA A 55 -26.79 20.74 -15.35
CA ALA A 55 -26.13 21.44 -14.26
C ALA A 55 -25.31 22.61 -14.79
N SER A 56 -25.25 23.70 -14.01
CA SER A 56 -24.39 24.83 -14.30
C SER A 56 -22.90 24.42 -14.26
N PRO A 57 -22.03 25.07 -15.06
CA PRO A 57 -20.58 24.84 -14.99
C PRO A 57 -19.99 25.09 -13.61
N ASP A 58 -20.53 26.07 -12.87
CA ASP A 58 -20.06 26.44 -11.53
C ASP A 58 -20.39 25.35 -10.51
N LEU A 59 -21.60 24.77 -10.58
CA LEU A 59 -21.97 23.61 -9.76
C LEU A 59 -21.06 22.43 -10.07
N LEU A 60 -20.86 22.10 -11.35
CA LEU A 60 -20.01 20.98 -11.76
C LEU A 60 -18.55 21.19 -11.33
N ALA A 61 -18.03 22.41 -11.41
CA ALA A 61 -16.69 22.74 -10.96
C ALA A 61 -16.54 22.60 -9.44
N ALA A 62 -17.52 23.08 -8.66
CA ALA A 62 -17.51 22.92 -7.20
C ALA A 62 -17.57 21.45 -6.78
N LEU A 63 -18.42 20.66 -7.45
CA LEU A 63 -18.52 19.22 -7.20
C LEU A 63 -17.26 18.47 -7.61
N ALA A 64 -16.67 18.79 -8.76
CA ALA A 64 -15.41 18.18 -9.21
C ALA A 64 -14.24 18.54 -8.29
N ALA A 65 -14.16 19.77 -7.79
CA ALA A 65 -13.12 20.21 -6.86
C ALA A 65 -13.19 19.48 -5.50
N ALA A 66 -14.40 19.08 -5.07
CA ALA A 66 -14.61 18.25 -3.89
C ALA A 66 -14.64 16.75 -4.18
N ASP A 67 -14.31 16.36 -5.42
CA ASP A 67 -14.30 14.97 -5.88
C ASP A 67 -15.67 14.28 -5.72
N LEU A 68 -16.80 15.00 -5.84
CA LEU A 68 -18.15 14.43 -5.67
C LEU A 68 -18.78 13.95 -6.98
N MET A 69 -18.03 13.97 -8.08
CA MET A 69 -18.49 13.57 -9.41
C MET A 69 -17.99 12.17 -9.77
N GLU A 70 -18.80 11.38 -10.46
CA GLU A 70 -18.34 10.15 -11.10
C GLU A 70 -17.24 10.47 -12.09
N HIS A 71 -16.16 9.73 -11.98
CA HIS A 71 -15.04 9.78 -12.90
C HIS A 71 -14.81 8.37 -13.47
N PRO A 72 -14.35 8.24 -14.73
CA PRO A 72 -13.80 6.97 -15.20
C PRO A 72 -12.69 6.52 -14.24
N ASP A 73 -12.34 5.24 -14.24
CA ASP A 73 -11.32 4.69 -13.36
C ASP A 73 -10.01 5.51 -13.39
N ARG A 74 -9.84 6.39 -12.39
CA ARG A 74 -8.72 7.34 -12.25
C ARG A 74 -7.63 6.79 -11.34
N ARG A 75 -7.74 5.54 -10.89
CA ARG A 75 -6.74 4.92 -10.02
C ARG A 75 -5.39 4.97 -10.74
N PRO A 76 -4.35 5.55 -10.12
CA PRO A 76 -3.03 5.52 -10.72
C PRO A 76 -2.57 4.06 -10.85
N LEU A 77 -1.98 3.76 -12.00
CA LEU A 77 -1.36 2.46 -12.26
C LEU A 77 -0.10 2.35 -11.40
N LEU A 78 0.08 1.20 -10.74
CA LEU A 78 1.32 0.87 -10.04
C LEU A 78 1.71 -0.58 -10.35
N SER A 79 2.88 -0.75 -10.95
CA SER A 79 3.52 -2.04 -11.16
C SER A 79 4.35 -2.42 -9.93
N VAL A 80 4.00 -3.53 -9.28
CA VAL A 80 4.59 -3.99 -8.03
C VAL A 80 5.23 -5.37 -8.20
N GLY A 81 6.52 -5.46 -7.88
CA GLY A 81 7.21 -6.73 -7.71
C GLY A 81 6.93 -7.28 -6.32
N VAL A 82 6.44 -8.51 -6.20
CA VAL A 82 6.21 -9.17 -4.91
C VAL A 82 7.25 -10.28 -4.80
N LEU A 83 8.33 -10.02 -4.07
CA LEU A 83 9.47 -10.92 -3.87
C LEU A 83 9.39 -11.51 -2.46
N GLY A 84 9.13 -12.81 -2.38
CA GLY A 84 8.57 -13.42 -1.20
C GLY A 84 7.15 -12.90 -0.90
N ALA A 85 6.53 -13.42 0.13
CA ALA A 85 5.26 -12.90 0.62
C ALA A 85 5.04 -13.30 2.07
N VAL A 86 4.48 -12.39 2.85
CA VAL A 86 3.95 -12.61 4.21
C VAL A 86 2.48 -12.17 4.24
N PRO A 87 1.66 -12.59 5.22
CA PRO A 87 0.24 -12.25 5.22
C PRO A 87 -0.04 -10.74 5.14
N ALA A 88 0.77 -9.93 5.83
CA ALA A 88 0.67 -8.46 5.78
C ALA A 88 0.82 -7.89 4.36
N THR A 89 1.71 -8.47 3.52
CA THR A 89 1.92 -8.04 2.13
C THR A 89 0.65 -8.23 1.29
N VAL A 90 -0.01 -9.37 1.45
CA VAL A 90 -1.24 -9.70 0.69
C VAL A 90 -2.40 -8.82 1.15
N LEU A 91 -2.54 -8.63 2.46
CA LEU A 91 -3.56 -7.74 3.04
C LEU A 91 -3.36 -6.29 2.59
N ALA A 92 -2.11 -5.81 2.50
CA ALA A 92 -1.80 -4.48 1.99
C ALA A 92 -2.25 -4.33 0.53
N LEU A 93 -1.86 -5.26 -0.35
CA LEU A 93 -2.26 -5.24 -1.76
C LEU A 93 -3.79 -5.30 -1.92
N ARG A 94 -4.46 -6.17 -1.15
CA ARG A 94 -5.92 -6.27 -1.11
C ARG A 94 -6.58 -4.96 -0.69
N SER A 95 -6.02 -4.25 0.28
CA SER A 95 -6.56 -2.96 0.74
C SER A 95 -6.37 -1.82 -0.28
N LEU A 96 -5.44 -1.97 -1.21
CA LEU A 96 -5.11 -0.94 -2.19
C LEU A 96 -5.90 -1.05 -3.49
N VAL A 97 -6.59 -2.16 -3.75
CA VAL A 97 -7.26 -2.41 -5.04
C VAL A 97 -8.27 -1.33 -5.39
N ASP A 98 -8.95 -0.71 -4.42
CA ASP A 98 -9.93 0.35 -4.69
C ASP A 98 -9.28 1.72 -4.91
N THR A 99 -7.98 1.86 -4.64
CA THR A 99 -7.24 3.13 -4.72
C THR A 99 -6.16 3.14 -5.79
N LEU A 100 -5.64 1.97 -6.18
CA LEU A 100 -4.58 1.78 -7.16
C LEU A 100 -4.99 0.72 -8.18
N ALA A 101 -4.66 0.96 -9.45
CA ALA A 101 -4.71 -0.08 -10.46
C ALA A 101 -3.41 -0.88 -10.37
N LEU A 102 -3.46 -2.09 -9.81
CA LEU A 102 -2.25 -2.87 -9.50
C LEU A 102 -1.89 -3.85 -10.62
N TRP A 103 -0.63 -3.82 -11.05
CA TRP A 103 0.01 -4.85 -11.88
C TRP A 103 1.06 -5.56 -11.05
N LEU A 104 0.96 -6.87 -10.90
CA LEU A 104 1.77 -7.64 -9.96
C LEU A 104 2.66 -8.64 -10.68
N ARG A 105 3.96 -8.57 -10.40
CA ARG A 105 4.93 -9.62 -10.73
C ARG A 105 5.26 -10.37 -9.44
N ILE A 106 4.67 -11.55 -9.26
CA ILE A 106 4.73 -12.30 -8.00
C ILE A 106 5.71 -13.47 -8.10
N ASP A 107 6.75 -13.43 -7.27
CA ASP A 107 7.70 -14.51 -7.03
C ASP A 107 7.82 -14.76 -5.52
N ALA A 108 7.20 -15.85 -5.05
CA ALA A 108 7.16 -16.23 -3.65
C ALA A 108 7.14 -17.76 -3.55
N PRO A 109 8.31 -18.42 -3.63
CA PRO A 109 8.40 -19.87 -3.76
C PRO A 109 8.18 -20.62 -2.43
N THR A 110 8.30 -19.93 -1.29
CA THR A 110 8.05 -20.50 0.04
C THR A 110 6.63 -21.02 0.15
N LEU A 111 6.44 -22.08 0.94
CA LEU A 111 5.14 -22.73 1.07
C LEU A 111 4.25 -21.97 2.06
N VAL A 112 2.95 -22.04 1.83
CA VAL A 112 1.92 -21.61 2.78
C VAL A 112 2.01 -22.46 4.04
N ASP A 113 2.06 -21.79 5.19
CA ASP A 113 2.18 -22.37 6.53
C ASP A 113 0.95 -22.04 7.39
N GLY A 114 1.02 -22.41 8.68
CA GLY A 114 -0.07 -22.19 9.63
C GLY A 114 -0.39 -20.72 9.90
N ASP A 115 0.56 -19.80 9.71
CA ASP A 115 0.31 -18.36 9.89
C ASP A 115 -0.56 -17.83 8.74
N TRP A 116 -0.25 -18.24 7.52
CA TRP A 116 -1.10 -17.95 6.36
C TRP A 116 -2.50 -18.55 6.50
N ASP A 117 -2.58 -19.79 6.96
CA ASP A 117 -3.86 -20.46 7.15
C ASP A 117 -4.72 -19.75 8.20
N HIS A 118 -4.09 -19.20 9.24
CA HIS A 118 -4.76 -18.40 10.26
C HIS A 118 -5.39 -17.12 9.67
N VAL A 119 -4.74 -16.49 8.67
CA VAL A 119 -5.23 -15.24 8.06
C VAL A 119 -6.22 -15.49 6.92
N PHE A 120 -5.99 -16.50 6.07
CA PHE A 120 -6.72 -16.71 4.82
C PHE A 120 -7.58 -17.99 4.80
N GLY A 121 -7.59 -18.79 5.86
CA GLY A 121 -8.54 -19.89 6.04
C GLY A 121 -8.13 -21.25 5.45
N GLY A 122 -6.89 -21.68 5.67
CA GLY A 122 -6.47 -23.09 5.52
C GLY A 122 -6.53 -23.72 4.12
N THR A 123 -6.83 -22.93 3.08
CA THR A 123 -7.21 -23.49 1.76
C THR A 123 -5.99 -23.82 0.89
N TYR A 124 -4.82 -23.26 1.22
CA TYR A 124 -3.62 -23.32 0.36
C TYR A 124 -2.39 -23.91 1.04
N THR A 125 -2.54 -24.50 2.23
CA THR A 125 -1.45 -25.10 3.01
C THR A 125 -0.56 -25.98 2.14
N GLY A 126 0.76 -25.78 2.23
CA GLY A 126 1.74 -26.56 1.48
C GLY A 126 1.82 -26.25 -0.02
N THR A 127 1.06 -25.29 -0.54
CA THR A 127 1.27 -24.76 -1.91
C THR A 127 2.22 -23.55 -1.87
N PRO A 128 2.91 -23.22 -2.99
CA PRO A 128 3.73 -22.00 -3.03
C PRO A 128 2.88 -20.76 -2.73
N ARG A 129 3.39 -19.86 -1.89
CA ARG A 129 2.74 -18.59 -1.53
C ARG A 129 2.41 -17.78 -2.79
N SER A 130 3.24 -17.83 -3.83
CA SER A 130 2.95 -17.18 -5.12
C SER A 130 1.60 -17.60 -5.73
N ARG A 131 1.21 -18.88 -5.58
CA ARG A 131 -0.10 -19.38 -6.00
C ARG A 131 -1.19 -18.87 -5.08
N ALA A 132 -0.97 -18.88 -3.77
CA ALA A 132 -1.94 -18.38 -2.79
C ALA A 132 -2.23 -16.88 -2.99
N VAL A 133 -1.20 -16.04 -3.13
CA VAL A 133 -1.35 -14.59 -3.42
C VAL A 133 -2.23 -14.37 -4.66
N ARG A 134 -1.92 -15.05 -5.77
CA ARG A 134 -2.69 -14.93 -7.01
C ARG A 134 -4.16 -15.31 -6.81
N ARG A 135 -4.43 -16.34 -5.99
CA ARG A 135 -5.79 -16.80 -5.73
C ARG A 135 -6.56 -15.85 -4.82
N GLU A 136 -5.94 -15.36 -3.76
CA GLU A 136 -6.53 -14.38 -2.85
C GLU A 136 -6.89 -13.07 -3.56
N LEU A 137 -6.10 -12.67 -4.56
CA LEU A 137 -6.32 -11.43 -5.29
C LEU A 137 -7.12 -11.59 -6.60
N ALA A 138 -7.42 -12.82 -7.04
CA ALA A 138 -8.03 -13.09 -8.35
C ALA A 138 -9.44 -12.50 -8.53
N SER A 139 -10.20 -12.32 -7.43
CA SER A 139 -11.53 -11.68 -7.48
C SER A 139 -11.47 -10.16 -7.49
N LEU A 140 -10.29 -9.58 -7.22
CA LEU A 140 -10.10 -8.14 -7.02
C LEU A 140 -9.24 -7.50 -8.13
N ILE A 141 -8.31 -8.27 -8.70
CA ILE A 141 -7.37 -7.81 -9.72
C ILE A 141 -7.53 -8.70 -10.97
N PRO A 142 -7.68 -8.10 -12.18
CA PRO A 142 -7.75 -8.87 -13.41
C PRO A 142 -6.56 -9.83 -13.57
N LEU A 143 -6.83 -11.05 -14.03
CA LEU A 143 -5.82 -12.09 -14.17
C LEU A 143 -4.58 -11.67 -14.98
N PRO A 144 -4.68 -10.93 -16.11
CA PRO A 144 -3.50 -10.45 -16.82
C PRO A 144 -2.60 -9.57 -15.94
N ASN A 145 -3.20 -8.70 -15.13
CA ASN A 145 -2.48 -7.79 -14.25
C ASN A 145 -1.83 -8.53 -13.09
N LEU A 146 -2.39 -9.67 -12.64
CA LEU A 146 -1.75 -10.51 -11.61
C LEU A 146 -0.49 -11.23 -12.12
N HIS A 147 -0.33 -11.36 -13.44
CA HIS A 147 0.75 -12.11 -14.10
C HIS A 147 1.71 -11.20 -14.87
N ALA A 148 1.83 -9.93 -14.46
CA ALA A 148 2.69 -8.95 -15.11
C ALA A 148 4.15 -9.46 -15.18
N GLN A 149 4.81 -9.14 -16.31
CA GLN A 149 6.19 -9.55 -16.60
C GLN A 149 7.14 -8.35 -16.69
N ASP A 150 6.60 -7.14 -16.77
CA ASP A 150 7.39 -5.91 -16.91
C ASP A 150 8.21 -5.63 -15.63
N THR A 151 9.23 -4.79 -15.79
CA THR A 151 9.99 -4.27 -14.66
C THR A 151 9.05 -3.50 -13.72
N PRO A 152 9.05 -3.79 -12.41
CA PRO A 152 8.15 -3.13 -11.48
C PRO A 152 8.61 -1.71 -11.16
N ASP A 153 7.65 -0.82 -10.88
CA ASP A 153 7.93 0.53 -10.39
C ASP A 153 8.49 0.49 -8.95
N VAL A 154 8.05 -0.51 -8.17
CA VAL A 154 8.49 -0.77 -6.79
C VAL A 154 8.43 -2.25 -6.47
N ALA A 155 9.36 -2.75 -5.66
CA ALA A 155 9.31 -4.11 -5.12
C ALA A 155 8.96 -4.14 -3.62
N LEU A 156 8.14 -5.11 -3.22
CA LEU A 156 7.94 -5.52 -1.83
C LEU A 156 8.81 -6.75 -1.59
N VAL A 157 9.78 -6.65 -0.69
CA VAL A 157 10.71 -7.73 -0.36
C VAL A 157 10.33 -8.30 0.99
N SER A 158 9.58 -9.39 0.96
CA SER A 158 9.05 -10.04 2.16
C SER A 158 9.89 -11.26 2.51
N ALA A 159 10.34 -11.34 3.76
CA ALA A 159 11.08 -12.50 4.26
C ALA A 159 10.55 -12.95 5.63
N ASP A 160 10.67 -14.25 5.88
CA ASP A 160 10.50 -14.85 7.19
C ASP A 160 11.85 -14.83 7.90
N ARG A 161 11.90 -14.36 9.16
CA ARG A 161 13.11 -14.24 10.01
C ARG A 161 14.17 -13.25 9.54
N ALA A 162 14.68 -13.40 8.32
CA ALA A 162 15.83 -12.66 7.82
C ALA A 162 15.74 -12.49 6.30
N GLN A 163 16.17 -11.33 5.82
CA GLN A 163 16.27 -11.05 4.39
C GLN A 163 17.41 -11.85 3.76
N ASP A 164 17.21 -12.36 2.54
CA ASP A 164 18.31 -12.79 1.68
C ASP A 164 19.03 -11.54 1.15
N PRO A 165 20.32 -11.31 1.48
CA PRO A 165 21.06 -10.12 1.04
C PRO A 165 21.15 -10.00 -0.48
N GLY A 166 21.05 -11.11 -1.22
CA GLY A 166 21.11 -11.12 -2.69
C GLY A 166 19.94 -10.36 -3.32
N ILE A 167 18.75 -10.44 -2.73
CA ILE A 167 17.55 -9.83 -3.31
C ILE A 167 17.62 -8.28 -3.27
N PRO A 168 17.83 -7.63 -2.10
CA PRO A 168 18.05 -6.18 -2.08
C PRO A 168 19.27 -5.74 -2.88
N PHE A 169 20.33 -6.56 -2.96
CA PHE A 169 21.51 -6.26 -3.79
C PHE A 169 21.17 -6.17 -5.28
N GLU A 170 20.42 -7.13 -5.82
CA GLU A 170 19.97 -7.11 -7.21
C GLU A 170 19.05 -5.92 -7.51
N LEU A 171 18.14 -5.59 -6.59
CA LEU A 171 17.26 -4.43 -6.73
C LEU A 171 18.02 -3.11 -6.70
N MET A 172 19.03 -2.99 -5.84
CA MET A 172 19.96 -1.85 -5.84
C MET A 172 20.71 -1.74 -7.16
N ALA A 173 21.22 -2.86 -7.70
CA ALA A 173 21.94 -2.87 -8.98
C ALA A 173 21.03 -2.52 -10.19
N ALA A 174 19.74 -2.79 -10.08
CA ALA A 174 18.74 -2.47 -11.09
C ALA A 174 18.02 -1.13 -10.84
N ASP A 175 18.48 -0.31 -9.89
CA ASP A 175 17.86 0.96 -9.49
C ASP A 175 16.34 0.85 -9.21
N THR A 176 15.90 -0.30 -8.69
CA THR A 176 14.49 -0.57 -8.39
C THR A 176 14.15 -0.13 -6.96
N PRO A 177 13.23 0.83 -6.76
CA PRO A 177 12.71 1.18 -5.43
C PRO A 177 12.12 -0.04 -4.73
N HIS A 178 12.35 -0.20 -3.43
CA HIS A 178 11.84 -1.36 -2.73
C HIS A 178 11.62 -1.17 -1.24
N LEU A 179 10.59 -1.83 -0.71
CA LEU A 179 10.28 -1.86 0.72
C LEU A 179 10.68 -3.21 1.30
N LEU A 180 11.51 -3.19 2.34
CA LEU A 180 11.87 -4.39 3.11
C LEU A 180 10.80 -4.70 4.15
N ILE A 181 10.39 -5.97 4.22
CA ILE A 181 9.37 -6.47 5.15
C ILE A 181 9.89 -7.78 5.73
N THR A 182 10.18 -7.80 7.03
CA THR A 182 10.65 -9.01 7.72
C THR A 182 9.63 -9.42 8.76
N ARG A 183 9.18 -10.67 8.70
CA ARG A 183 8.27 -11.25 9.70
C ARG A 183 9.10 -11.98 10.75
N GLY A 184 9.09 -11.46 11.98
CA GLY A 184 9.73 -12.03 13.15
C GLY A 184 8.81 -12.98 13.91
N GLU A 185 9.22 -13.45 15.09
CA GLU A 185 8.42 -14.35 15.93
C GLU A 185 7.14 -13.68 16.43
N HIS A 186 7.31 -12.45 16.93
CA HIS A 186 6.31 -11.67 17.66
C HIS A 186 6.10 -10.28 17.04
N SER A 187 6.58 -10.06 15.82
CA SER A 187 6.50 -8.74 15.20
C SER A 187 6.70 -8.78 13.68
N TYR A 188 6.42 -7.65 13.06
CA TYR A 188 6.95 -7.29 11.75
C TYR A 188 7.99 -6.18 11.90
N GLU A 189 9.02 -6.22 11.08
CA GLU A 189 9.88 -5.07 10.79
C GLU A 189 9.59 -4.61 9.35
N ILE A 190 9.19 -3.35 9.18
CA ILE A 190 8.80 -2.77 7.89
C ILE A 190 9.64 -1.53 7.65
N GLY A 191 10.43 -1.57 6.59
CA GLY A 191 11.32 -0.50 6.22
C GLY A 191 12.80 -0.92 6.30
N PRO A 192 13.69 -0.06 5.81
CA PRO A 192 13.42 1.20 5.13
C PRO A 192 12.73 0.96 3.78
N PHE A 193 12.08 2.02 3.28
CA PHE A 193 11.69 2.10 1.89
C PHE A 193 12.90 2.63 1.11
N VAL A 194 13.61 1.73 0.45
CA VAL A 194 14.85 2.01 -0.25
C VAL A 194 14.55 2.66 -1.59
N ILE A 195 15.05 3.88 -1.77
CA ILE A 195 15.24 4.55 -3.05
C ILE A 195 16.75 4.49 -3.36
N PRO A 196 17.18 3.66 -4.32
CA PRO A 196 18.60 3.53 -4.66
C PRO A 196 19.30 4.88 -4.86
N GLY A 197 20.45 5.05 -4.21
CA GLY A 197 21.23 6.29 -4.24
C GLY A 197 20.63 7.48 -3.47
N SER A 198 19.44 7.37 -2.89
CA SER A 198 18.77 8.48 -2.17
C SER A 198 18.45 8.18 -0.71
N THR A 199 18.39 6.92 -0.30
CA THR A 199 18.05 6.52 1.07
C THR A 199 18.96 5.39 1.57
N PRO A 200 19.06 5.16 2.89
CA PRO A 200 19.77 4.00 3.43
C PRO A 200 19.22 2.70 2.85
N CYS A 201 20.12 1.77 2.50
CA CYS A 201 19.77 0.47 1.96
C CYS A 201 19.90 -0.62 3.03
N PHE A 202 19.51 -1.86 2.69
CA PHE A 202 19.67 -3.04 3.55
C PHE A 202 21.06 -3.13 4.19
N HIS A 203 22.12 -2.97 3.39
CA HIS A 203 23.50 -3.10 3.88
C HIS A 203 23.91 -2.00 4.86
N CYS A 204 23.32 -0.79 4.80
CA CYS A 204 23.57 0.24 5.80
C CYS A 204 23.06 -0.19 7.18
N ILE A 205 21.87 -0.79 7.23
CA ILE A 205 21.23 -1.27 8.46
C ILE A 205 22.05 -2.41 9.05
N GLU A 206 22.41 -3.38 8.21
CA GLU A 206 23.15 -4.55 8.65
C GLU A 206 24.56 -4.21 9.13
N HIS A 207 25.19 -3.19 8.54
CA HIS A 207 26.46 -2.66 9.04
C HIS A 207 26.29 -2.04 10.43
N ALA A 208 25.32 -1.15 10.61
CA ALA A 208 25.03 -0.53 11.92
C ALA A 208 24.67 -1.57 13.00
N ARG A 209 23.94 -2.63 12.64
CA ARG A 209 23.61 -3.73 13.56
C ARG A 209 24.84 -4.57 13.91
N ALA A 210 25.70 -4.86 12.94
CA ALA A 210 26.95 -5.60 13.17
C ALA A 210 27.97 -4.82 14.02
N GLU A 211 27.99 -3.49 13.94
CA GLU A 211 28.79 -2.64 14.83
C GLU A 211 28.32 -2.73 16.29
N GLN A 212 27.00 -2.87 16.51
CA GLN A 212 26.40 -2.99 17.83
C GLN A 212 26.50 -4.41 18.41
N ASP A 213 26.40 -5.42 17.56
CA ASP A 213 26.54 -6.84 17.92
C ASP A 213 27.41 -7.58 16.90
N PRO A 214 28.66 -7.94 17.26
CA PRO A 214 29.55 -8.73 16.39
C PRO A 214 28.99 -10.10 15.96
N TYR A 215 27.99 -10.64 16.68
CA TYR A 215 27.36 -11.92 16.36
C TYR A 215 26.13 -11.79 15.46
N HIS A 216 25.68 -10.56 15.16
CA HIS A 216 24.44 -10.27 14.42
C HIS A 216 24.25 -11.11 13.16
N LEU A 217 25.23 -11.11 12.25
CA LEU A 217 25.14 -11.86 10.99
C LEU A 217 25.12 -13.38 11.19
N THR A 218 25.81 -13.89 12.22
CA THR A 218 25.79 -15.32 12.56
C THR A 218 24.41 -15.71 13.09
N HIS A 219 23.87 -14.91 14.01
CA HIS A 219 22.53 -15.12 14.55
C HIS A 219 21.44 -15.03 13.48
N LEU A 220 21.53 -14.10 12.53
CA LEU A 220 20.57 -14.02 11.42
C LEU A 220 20.56 -15.30 10.57
N ARG A 221 21.74 -15.86 10.26
CA ARG A 221 21.85 -17.13 9.52
C ARG A 221 21.27 -18.32 10.28
N GLU A 222 21.47 -18.35 11.59
CA GLU A 222 20.88 -19.37 12.44
C GLU A 222 19.35 -19.20 12.49
N LEU A 223 18.87 -18.00 12.83
CA LEU A 223 17.46 -17.63 12.92
C LEU A 223 16.66 -17.97 11.67
N ALA A 224 17.24 -17.79 10.47
CA ALA A 224 16.60 -18.12 9.20
C ALA A 224 16.14 -19.59 9.08
N GLN A 225 16.72 -20.50 9.88
CA GLN A 225 16.37 -21.93 9.88
C GLN A 225 15.31 -22.29 10.93
N TRP A 226 14.98 -21.37 11.83
CA TRP A 226 14.02 -21.63 12.90
C TRP A 226 12.58 -21.43 12.43
N PRO A 227 11.67 -22.37 12.76
CA PRO A 227 10.27 -22.26 12.37
C PRO A 227 9.63 -21.03 13.02
N LEU A 228 8.65 -20.46 12.34
CA LEU A 228 7.81 -19.40 12.86
C LEU A 228 6.43 -19.96 13.24
N GLY A 229 5.99 -19.67 14.46
CA GLY A 229 4.61 -19.89 14.89
C GLY A 229 3.71 -18.73 14.43
N PRO A 230 2.38 -18.88 14.41
CA PRO A 230 1.46 -17.86 13.91
C PRO A 230 1.48 -16.58 14.74
N LEU A 231 1.23 -15.44 14.07
CA LEU A 231 1.07 -14.13 14.71
C LEU A 231 -0.42 -13.79 14.88
N PRO A 232 -0.79 -12.97 15.88
CA PRO A 232 -2.14 -12.45 15.98
C PRO A 232 -2.55 -11.65 14.75
N GLN A 233 -3.83 -11.76 14.37
CA GLN A 233 -4.37 -11.07 13.20
C GLN A 233 -4.21 -9.55 13.25
N LEU A 234 -4.19 -8.97 14.45
CA LEU A 234 -3.98 -7.54 14.65
C LEU A 234 -2.62 -7.06 14.12
N ALA A 235 -1.54 -7.80 14.39
CA ALA A 235 -0.20 -7.48 13.87
C ALA A 235 -0.18 -7.51 12.34
N HIS A 236 -0.81 -8.52 11.73
CA HIS A 236 -0.94 -8.63 10.27
C HIS A 236 -1.64 -7.42 9.65
N PHE A 237 -2.76 -6.96 10.24
CA PHE A 237 -3.49 -5.80 9.73
C PHE A 237 -2.76 -4.47 9.99
N ALA A 238 -2.11 -4.30 11.14
CA ALA A 238 -1.33 -3.11 11.44
C ALA A 238 -0.13 -2.98 10.49
N ALA A 239 0.58 -4.08 10.25
CA ALA A 239 1.65 -4.17 9.26
C ALA A 239 1.14 -3.88 7.84
N ALA A 240 0.01 -4.49 7.45
CA ALA A 240 -0.61 -4.28 6.14
C ALA A 240 -0.97 -2.81 5.90
N LEU A 241 -1.55 -2.13 6.89
CA LEU A 241 -1.89 -0.71 6.80
C LEU A 241 -0.63 0.16 6.60
N ARG A 242 0.46 -0.15 7.29
CA ARG A 242 1.74 0.57 7.13
C ARG A 242 2.30 0.38 5.72
N ILE A 243 2.37 -0.86 5.24
CA ILE A 243 2.84 -1.19 3.88
C ILE A 243 1.97 -0.47 2.84
N ALA A 244 0.64 -0.55 2.98
CA ALA A 244 -0.30 0.07 2.05
C ALA A 244 -0.14 1.60 1.98
N ARG A 245 0.06 2.25 3.13
CA ARG A 245 0.31 3.70 3.19
C ARG A 245 1.60 4.07 2.44
N LEU A 246 2.69 3.35 2.68
CA LEU A 246 3.97 3.61 2.01
C LEU A 246 3.87 3.44 0.48
N LEU A 247 3.19 2.38 0.01
CA LEU A 247 2.96 2.17 -1.43
C LEU A 247 2.07 3.24 -2.06
N ARG A 248 0.99 3.64 -1.37
CA ARG A 248 0.12 4.71 -1.85
C ARG A 248 0.89 6.04 -1.91
N ASP A 249 1.68 6.34 -0.89
CA ASP A 249 2.47 7.57 -0.85
C ASP A 249 3.58 7.55 -1.91
N PHE A 250 4.16 6.38 -2.22
CA PHE A 250 5.06 6.21 -3.37
C PHE A 250 4.34 6.51 -4.69
N ALA A 251 3.19 5.87 -4.94
CA ALA A 251 2.41 6.06 -6.17
C ALA A 251 1.94 7.52 -6.35
N ALA A 252 1.71 8.23 -5.25
CA ALA A 252 1.34 9.65 -5.26
C ALA A 252 2.54 10.61 -5.35
N GLY A 253 3.78 10.12 -5.32
CA GLY A 253 4.98 10.95 -5.24
C GLY A 253 5.13 11.73 -3.92
N ALA A 254 4.48 11.25 -2.85
CA ALA A 254 4.41 11.87 -1.53
C ALA A 254 5.40 11.29 -0.51
N LEU A 255 6.15 10.24 -0.86
CA LEU A 255 7.20 9.70 0.00
C LEU A 255 8.33 10.73 0.17
N THR A 256 8.66 11.03 1.42
CA THR A 256 9.78 11.90 1.77
C THR A 256 11.01 11.04 2.12
N PRO A 257 12.24 11.56 1.96
CA PRO A 257 13.45 10.85 2.41
C PRO A 257 13.39 10.46 3.89
N HIS A 258 12.73 11.29 4.70
CA HIS A 258 12.50 11.00 6.11
C HIS A 258 11.65 9.74 6.31
N LEU A 259 10.48 9.65 5.65
CA LEU A 259 9.61 8.48 5.72
C LEU A 259 10.28 7.23 5.14
N CYS A 260 11.07 7.39 4.08
CA CYS A 260 11.80 6.28 3.47
C CYS A 260 12.83 5.66 4.41
N ALA A 261 13.49 6.48 5.25
CA ALA A 261 14.47 6.00 6.21
C ALA A 261 13.86 5.37 7.48
N GLU A 262 12.53 5.40 7.65
CA GLU A 262 11.88 4.80 8.82
C GLU A 262 11.89 3.28 8.75
N ILE A 263 12.25 2.65 9.87
CA ILE A 263 12.06 1.22 10.14
C ILE A 263 11.02 1.12 11.25
N ALA A 264 9.88 0.53 10.92
CA ALA A 264 8.77 0.36 11.85
C ALA A 264 8.71 -1.07 12.35
N THR A 265 8.76 -1.26 13.66
CA THR A 265 8.46 -2.52 14.32
C THR A 265 6.99 -2.52 14.72
N VAL A 266 6.24 -3.50 14.23
CA VAL A 266 4.82 -3.72 14.56
C VAL A 266 4.73 -4.95 15.44
N ASP A 267 4.40 -4.76 16.71
CA ASP A 267 4.29 -5.83 17.70
C ASP A 267 2.97 -6.60 17.59
N GLU A 268 2.86 -7.72 18.33
CA GLU A 268 1.69 -8.61 18.34
C GLU A 268 0.37 -7.91 18.69
N ASP A 269 0.44 -6.85 19.52
CA ASP A 269 -0.70 -6.04 19.93
C ASP A 269 -1.02 -4.89 18.96
N GLY A 270 -0.28 -4.81 17.84
CA GLY A 270 -0.41 -3.77 16.83
C GLY A 270 0.24 -2.43 17.19
N THR A 271 0.95 -2.34 18.32
CA THR A 271 1.78 -1.19 18.65
C THR A 271 2.87 -1.01 17.61
N ILE A 272 3.14 0.24 17.23
CA ILE A 272 4.15 0.57 16.23
C ILE A 272 5.23 1.44 16.88
N ALA A 273 6.45 0.91 16.96
CA ALA A 273 7.66 1.66 17.27
C ALA A 273 8.39 1.98 15.97
N VAL A 274 8.97 3.18 15.87
CA VAL A 274 9.68 3.62 14.65
C VAL A 274 11.07 4.10 15.03
N GLU A 275 12.07 3.52 14.37
CA GLU A 275 13.44 4.02 14.36
C GLU A 275 13.81 4.50 12.95
N ARG A 276 15.02 5.04 12.80
CA ARG A 276 15.50 5.56 11.51
C ARG A 276 16.81 4.93 11.12
N ALA A 277 16.85 4.38 9.91
CA ALA A 277 18.07 3.93 9.26
C ALA A 277 18.98 5.14 8.98
N ILE A 278 20.28 4.93 9.14
CA ILE A 278 21.32 5.91 8.82
C ILE A 278 22.21 5.29 7.74
N GLY A 279 22.68 6.09 6.80
CA GLY A 279 23.67 5.67 5.82
C GLY A 279 24.96 5.26 6.52
N ALA A 280 25.46 4.06 6.24
CA ALA A 280 26.76 3.65 6.76
C ALA A 280 27.87 4.14 5.83
N HIS A 281 28.89 4.80 6.39
CA HIS A 281 30.04 5.33 5.66
C HIS A 281 30.78 4.26 4.84
N GLU A 282 30.88 3.04 5.39
CA GLU A 282 31.55 1.92 4.72
C GLU A 282 30.65 1.18 3.72
N CYS A 283 29.39 1.60 3.56
CA CYS A 283 28.47 0.95 2.66
C CYS A 283 28.74 1.35 1.21
N VAL A 284 28.82 0.33 0.34
CA VAL A 284 29.06 0.48 -1.10
C VAL A 284 27.95 1.28 -1.81
N CYS A 285 26.77 1.43 -1.20
CA CYS A 285 25.71 2.27 -1.78
C CYS A 285 26.06 3.77 -1.79
N GLY A 286 27.06 4.21 -1.03
CA GLY A 286 27.61 5.56 -1.08
C GLY A 286 26.73 6.66 -0.50
N ILE A 287 25.59 6.33 0.13
CA ILE A 287 24.60 7.33 0.56
C ILE A 287 25.11 8.28 1.65
N ASP A 288 26.04 7.83 2.50
CA ASP A 288 26.65 8.65 3.54
C ASP A 288 27.43 9.84 2.95
N GLY A 289 28.02 9.67 1.76
CA GLY A 289 28.69 10.75 1.02
C GLY A 289 27.76 11.72 0.28
N VAL A 290 26.45 11.45 0.25
CA VAL A 290 25.42 12.24 -0.45
C VAL A 290 24.57 13.06 0.54
N ALA A 291 24.53 12.67 1.81
CA ALA A 291 23.87 13.43 2.87
C ALA A 291 24.74 14.63 3.31
N CYS A 292 24.66 15.74 2.56
CA CYS A 292 25.17 17.06 2.94
C CYS A 292 24.05 18.10 2.88
#